data_AF-A0A1M3M4N9-F1
#
_entry.id   AF-A0A1M3M4N9-F1
#
_cell.length_a   1.000
_cell.length_b   1.000
_cell.length_c   1.000
_cell.angle_alpha   90.00
_cell.angle_beta   90.00
_cell.angle_gamma   90.00
#
_symmetry.space_group_name_H-M   'P 1'
#
loop_
_entity.id
_entity.type
_entity.pdbx_description
1 polymer ?
#
loop_
_entity_poly.entity_id
_entity_poly.type
_entity_poly.pdbx_seq_one_letter_code
_entity_poly.pdbx_strand_id
1 'polypeptide(L)'
;MRSFTPHQRPQGNRDAAVGDELVNSANGQFQLRRHDNHVLTRPSGVYNFVRVQGATRNQTATMLSARAPHASLAAGQPVLYAGTVAFDSGQLQWWSNYSGTYQPQAEFHRQAALPGDKFVPWQKLQMGGIGLQRGMLTDHRGIDLPSLRGDKPAKDDKPVNGAAPPSATPHQATKTGKSDDKG
;
A
#
# COMPACT_ATOMS: atom_id res chain seq x y z
N MET A 1 -32.24 8.75 50.96
CA MET A 1 -31.06 8.87 50.08
C MET A 1 -30.75 7.49 49.54
N ARG A 2 -30.93 7.24 48.24
CA ARG A 2 -30.68 5.92 47.63
C ARG A 2 -29.29 5.92 46.98
N SER A 3 -28.40 5.10 47.52
CA SER A 3 -27.04 4.90 47.06
C SER A 3 -27.05 4.20 45.70
N PHE A 4 -26.49 4.84 44.68
CA PHE A 4 -26.23 4.21 43.39
C PHE A 4 -24.89 3.47 43.47
N THR A 5 -24.94 2.14 43.47
CA THR A 5 -23.75 1.30 43.30
C THR A 5 -23.50 1.11 41.81
N PRO A 6 -22.43 1.67 41.21
CA PRO A 6 -22.12 1.43 39.81
C PRO A 6 -21.77 -0.05 39.63
N HIS A 7 -22.64 -0.80 38.96
CA HIS A 7 -22.31 -2.13 38.48
C HIS A 7 -21.23 -2.00 37.42
N GLN A 8 -20.00 -2.37 37.77
CA GLN A 8 -18.95 -2.65 36.80
C GLN A 8 -19.49 -3.72 35.84
N ARG A 9 -19.75 -3.32 34.60
CA ARG A 9 -20.06 -4.29 33.54
C ARG A 9 -18.87 -5.23 33.43
N PRO A 10 -19.09 -6.56 33.38
CA PRO A 10 -18.02 -7.48 33.06
C PRO A 10 -17.42 -7.04 31.73
N GLN A 11 -16.11 -6.82 31.70
CA GLN A 11 -15.36 -6.66 30.46
C GLN A 11 -15.50 -7.97 29.69
N GLY A 12 -16.56 -8.04 28.88
CA GLY A 12 -16.80 -9.13 27.95
C GLY A 12 -15.55 -9.30 27.11
N ASN A 13 -15.04 -10.53 27.13
CA ASN A 13 -14.13 -11.14 26.18
C ASN A 13 -13.94 -10.25 24.94
N ARG A 14 -12.90 -9.43 24.94
CA ARG A 14 -12.55 -8.61 23.77
C ARG A 14 -12.24 -9.61 22.67
N ASP A 15 -13.14 -9.67 21.70
CA ASP A 15 -13.10 -10.53 20.53
C ASP A 15 -11.66 -10.68 20.05
N ALA A 16 -11.16 -11.92 20.03
CA ALA A 16 -9.80 -12.25 19.62
C ALA A 16 -9.54 -11.57 18.28
N ALA A 17 -8.67 -10.56 18.28
CA ALA A 17 -8.37 -9.83 17.08
C ALA A 17 -7.84 -10.83 16.04
N VAL A 18 -8.52 -10.94 14.90
CA VAL A 18 -8.22 -11.95 13.85
C VAL A 18 -6.95 -11.58 13.05
N GLY A 19 -6.12 -10.69 13.59
CA GLY A 19 -4.92 -10.19 12.96
C GLY A 19 -3.86 -9.80 13.97
N ASP A 20 -2.67 -9.62 13.44
CA ASP A 20 -1.51 -9.21 14.22
C ASP A 20 -1.40 -7.69 14.22
N GLU A 21 -0.91 -7.13 15.32
CA GLU A 21 -0.74 -5.69 15.45
C GLU A 21 0.60 -5.26 14.82
N LEU A 22 0.55 -4.26 13.95
CA LEU A 22 1.74 -3.65 13.36
C LEU A 22 2.40 -2.69 14.35
N VAL A 23 3.66 -2.98 14.66
CA VAL A 23 4.51 -2.17 15.53
C VAL A 23 5.67 -1.63 14.71
N ASN A 24 5.94 -0.33 14.84
CA ASN A 24 7.11 0.29 14.27
C ASN A 24 8.31 0.11 15.20
N SER A 25 9.43 -0.37 14.67
CA SER A 25 10.69 -0.50 15.37
C SER A 25 11.55 0.75 15.16
N ALA A 26 12.46 1.03 16.10
CA ALA A 26 13.24 2.27 16.11
C ALA A 26 14.14 2.48 14.86
N ASN A 27 14.39 1.42 14.08
CA ASN A 27 15.19 1.44 12.86
C ASN A 27 14.36 1.63 11.58
N GLY A 28 13.07 2.02 11.69
CA GLY A 28 12.18 2.17 10.56
C GLY A 28 11.68 0.85 9.96
N GLN A 29 11.96 -0.28 10.62
CA GLN A 29 11.36 -1.57 10.27
C GLN A 29 10.04 -1.77 11.00
N PHE A 30 9.19 -2.57 10.38
CA PHE A 30 7.94 -3.00 10.97
C PHE A 30 8.03 -4.42 11.51
N GLN A 31 7.29 -4.68 12.57
CA GLN A 31 7.10 -5.99 13.18
C GLN A 31 5.62 -6.23 13.41
N LEU A 32 5.22 -7.49 13.34
CA LEU A 32 3.88 -7.93 13.72
C LEU A 32 3.95 -8.51 15.12
N ARG A 33 3.19 -7.92 16.04
CA ARG A 33 2.93 -8.47 17.37
C ARG A 33 1.72 -9.37 17.27
N ARG A 34 1.92 -10.68 17.43
CA ARG A 34 0.78 -11.59 17.48
C ARG A 34 -0.06 -11.36 18.73
N HIS A 35 -1.37 -11.49 18.59
CA HIS A 35 -2.31 -11.28 19.68
C HIS A 35 -2.30 -12.44 20.71
N ASP A 36 -1.91 -13.65 20.31
CA ASP A 36 -1.94 -14.85 21.15
C ASP A 36 -0.80 -14.92 22.16
N ASN A 37 0.42 -14.62 21.72
CA ASN A 37 1.65 -14.84 22.50
C ASN A 37 2.57 -13.62 22.56
N HIS A 38 2.15 -12.48 22.00
CA HIS A 38 2.94 -11.25 21.90
C HIS A 38 4.31 -11.41 21.21
N VAL A 39 4.52 -12.49 20.46
CA VAL A 39 5.75 -12.69 19.71
C VAL A 39 5.81 -11.70 18.56
N LEU A 40 6.97 -11.05 18.42
CA LEU A 40 7.26 -10.13 17.34
C LEU A 40 7.86 -10.89 16.16
N THR A 41 7.24 -10.78 14.98
CA THR A 41 7.74 -11.36 13.73
C THR A 41 7.93 -10.27 12.68
N ARG A 42 8.81 -10.51 11.71
CA ARG A 42 8.97 -9.59 10.57
C ARG A 42 7.94 -9.94 9.49
N PRO A 43 7.06 -9.00 9.10
CA PRO A 43 6.11 -9.24 8.01
C PRO A 43 6.85 -9.36 6.67
N SER A 44 6.35 -10.25 5.82
CA SER A 44 6.79 -10.37 4.42
C SER A 44 5.61 -10.84 3.57
N GLY A 45 5.37 -10.17 2.46
CA GLY A 45 4.21 -10.37 1.60
C GLY A 45 3.14 -9.29 1.74
N VAL A 46 1.94 -9.57 1.24
CA VAL A 46 0.83 -8.62 1.14
C VAL A 46 -0.21 -8.92 2.23
N TYR A 47 -0.68 -7.86 2.89
CA TYR A 47 -1.63 -7.93 3.99
C TYR A 47 -2.77 -6.93 3.77
N ASN A 48 -3.95 -7.31 4.21
CA ASN A 48 -5.00 -6.34 4.52
C ASN A 48 -4.65 -5.69 5.85
N PHE A 49 -4.88 -4.38 5.95
CA PHE A 49 -4.73 -3.67 7.20
C PHE A 49 -5.95 -2.82 7.51
N VAL A 50 -6.25 -2.68 8.80
CA VAL A 50 -7.18 -1.69 9.32
C VAL A 50 -6.52 -0.95 10.47
N ARG A 51 -6.70 0.36 10.50
CA ARG A 51 -6.40 1.15 11.67
C ARG A 51 -7.68 1.37 12.43
N VAL A 52 -7.72 0.92 13.68
CA VAL A 52 -8.88 1.02 14.55
C VAL A 52 -8.65 2.00 15.68
N GLN A 53 -9.73 2.64 16.11
CA GLN A 53 -9.76 3.41 17.35
C GLN A 53 -10.12 2.48 18.51
N GLY A 54 -9.29 2.47 19.54
CA GLY A 54 -9.53 1.76 20.78
C GLY A 54 -10.46 2.51 21.72
N ALA A 55 -10.53 2.05 22.98
CA ALA A 55 -11.45 2.59 23.98
C ALA A 55 -11.22 4.08 24.30
N THR A 56 -9.99 4.56 24.12
CA THR A 56 -9.65 5.98 24.25
C THR A 56 -9.12 6.53 22.93
N ARG A 57 -9.27 7.84 22.71
CA ARG A 57 -8.80 8.52 21.48
C ARG A 57 -7.30 8.33 21.21
N ASN A 58 -6.51 8.11 22.26
CA ASN A 58 -5.06 7.93 22.17
C ASN A 58 -4.66 6.46 21.95
N GLN A 59 -5.59 5.52 22.06
CA GLN A 59 -5.36 4.12 21.77
C GLN A 59 -5.78 3.89 20.33
N THR A 60 -4.83 3.86 19.40
CA THR A 60 -5.07 3.39 18.03
C THR A 60 -4.14 2.25 17.73
N ALA A 61 -4.65 1.21 17.08
CA ALA A 61 -3.86 0.07 16.65
C ALA A 61 -4.04 -0.13 15.15
N THR A 62 -2.98 -0.59 14.49
CA THR A 62 -3.03 -1.00 13.09
C THR A 62 -2.96 -2.52 13.06
N MET A 63 -4.07 -3.15 12.73
CA MET A 63 -4.21 -4.61 12.67
C MET A 63 -3.98 -5.09 11.24
N LEU A 64 -3.25 -6.18 11.07
CA LEU A 64 -2.89 -6.76 9.77
C LEU A 64 -3.28 -8.24 9.70
N SER A 65 -3.71 -8.67 8.52
CA SER A 65 -3.89 -10.09 8.22
C SER A 65 -3.72 -10.35 6.74
N ALA A 66 -3.04 -11.45 6.41
CA ALA A 66 -2.90 -11.90 5.02
C ALA A 66 -4.19 -12.53 4.48
N ARG A 67 -5.10 -12.97 5.36
CA ARG A 67 -6.27 -13.78 4.98
C ARG A 67 -7.60 -13.16 5.40
N ALA A 68 -7.63 -12.42 6.52
CA ALA A 68 -8.87 -11.88 7.02
C ALA A 68 -9.33 -10.67 6.17
N PRO A 69 -10.64 -10.56 5.90
CA PRO A 69 -11.20 -9.36 5.29
C PRO A 69 -11.17 -8.20 6.29
N HIS A 70 -11.18 -6.96 5.79
CA HIS A 70 -11.08 -5.75 6.62
C HIS A 70 -12.13 -5.68 7.73
N ALA A 71 -13.38 -6.11 7.46
CA ALA A 71 -14.45 -6.09 8.45
C ALA A 71 -14.19 -7.04 9.63
N SER A 72 -13.69 -8.25 9.36
CA SER A 72 -13.30 -9.20 10.42
C SER A 72 -12.06 -8.71 11.17
N LEU A 73 -11.12 -8.09 10.47
CA LEU A 73 -9.91 -7.52 11.06
C LEU A 73 -10.22 -6.37 12.02
N ALA A 74 -11.28 -5.61 11.75
CA ALA A 74 -11.75 -4.53 12.61
C ALA A 74 -12.40 -5.05 13.91
N ALA A 75 -12.90 -6.29 13.93
CA ALA A 75 -13.55 -6.91 15.10
C ALA A 75 -14.61 -6.00 15.76
N GLY A 76 -15.43 -5.34 14.93
CA GLY A 76 -16.47 -4.41 15.39
C GLY A 76 -15.97 -3.06 15.94
N GLN A 77 -14.65 -2.82 15.96
CA GLN A 77 -14.09 -1.54 16.37
C GLN A 77 -14.28 -0.47 15.28
N PRO A 78 -14.42 0.81 15.65
CA PRO A 78 -14.45 1.91 14.70
C PRO A 78 -13.16 1.96 13.86
N VAL A 79 -13.31 1.87 12.55
CA VAL A 79 -12.19 1.92 11.60
C VAL A 79 -11.89 3.36 11.25
N LEU A 80 -10.65 3.79 11.49
CA LEU A 80 -10.12 5.08 11.10
C LEU A 80 -9.63 5.07 9.66
N TYR A 81 -8.99 3.98 9.24
CA TYR A 81 -8.50 3.81 7.88
C TYR A 81 -8.34 2.33 7.55
N ALA A 82 -8.41 1.98 6.27
CA ALA A 82 -8.23 0.59 5.85
C ALA A 82 -7.59 0.53 4.45
N GLY A 83 -6.82 -0.52 4.22
CA GLY A 83 -6.12 -0.67 2.96
C GLY A 83 -5.41 -2.00 2.78
N THR A 84 -4.51 -2.02 1.82
CA THR A 84 -3.61 -3.14 1.56
C THR A 84 -2.18 -2.64 1.66
N VAL A 85 -1.31 -3.47 2.21
CA VAL A 85 0.10 -3.13 2.45
C VAL A 85 0.98 -4.30 2.05
N ALA A 86 2.14 -3.99 1.46
CA ALA A 86 3.15 -4.98 1.13
C ALA A 86 4.43 -4.73 1.92
N PHE A 87 4.94 -5.81 2.51
CA PHE A 87 6.21 -5.83 3.20
C PHE A 87 7.20 -6.76 2.51
N ASP A 88 8.47 -6.45 2.65
CA ASP A 88 9.56 -7.37 2.42
C ASP A 88 10.45 -7.38 3.66
N SER A 89 10.46 -8.51 4.38
CA SER A 89 11.36 -8.73 5.51
C SER A 89 11.32 -7.62 6.58
N GLY A 90 10.12 -7.07 6.84
CA GLY A 90 9.90 -5.95 7.77
C GLY A 90 10.01 -4.56 7.16
N GLN A 91 10.42 -4.43 5.90
CA GLN A 91 10.46 -3.16 5.17
C GLN A 91 9.13 -2.92 4.46
N LEU A 92 8.57 -1.73 4.63
CA LEU A 92 7.36 -1.31 3.92
C LEU A 92 7.72 -0.98 2.46
N GLN A 93 7.16 -1.76 1.52
CA GLN A 93 7.41 -1.57 0.09
C GLN A 93 6.44 -0.57 -0.51
N TRP A 94 5.14 -0.81 -0.29
CA TRP A 94 4.06 0.07 -0.71
C TRP A 94 2.81 -0.21 0.12
N TRP A 95 1.89 0.73 0.12
CA TRP A 95 0.56 0.52 0.65
C TRP A 95 -0.46 1.37 -0.11
N SER A 96 -1.72 0.95 -0.06
CA SER A 96 -2.81 1.59 -0.77
C SER A 96 -4.06 1.67 0.08
N ASN A 97 -4.99 2.51 -0.34
CA ASN A 97 -6.34 2.61 0.23
C ASN A 97 -7.30 1.55 -0.33
N TYR A 98 -6.77 0.45 -0.89
CA TYR A 98 -7.59 -0.67 -1.35
C TYR A 98 -8.17 -1.43 -0.16
N SER A 99 -9.41 -1.15 0.20
CA SER A 99 -10.11 -1.83 1.28
C SER A 99 -11.57 -2.04 0.92
N GLY A 100 -11.96 -3.31 0.77
CA GLY A 100 -13.19 -3.76 0.10
C GLY A 100 -14.37 -2.79 0.20
N THR A 101 -15.01 -2.73 1.36
CA THR A 101 -16.18 -1.87 1.63
C THR A 101 -15.86 -0.52 2.27
N TYR A 102 -14.69 -0.36 2.88
CA TYR A 102 -14.34 0.87 3.60
C TYR A 102 -13.91 2.00 2.65
N GLN A 103 -13.21 1.67 1.57
CA GLN A 103 -12.82 2.57 0.48
C GLN A 103 -12.50 4.02 0.91
N PRO A 104 -11.57 4.24 1.86
CA PRO A 104 -11.29 5.58 2.35
C PRO A 104 -10.67 6.44 1.25
N GLN A 105 -10.93 7.74 1.30
CA GLN A 105 -10.37 8.69 0.35
C GLN A 105 -8.84 8.74 0.47
N ALA A 106 -8.17 8.80 -0.68
CA ALA A 106 -6.71 8.82 -0.76
C ALA A 106 -6.11 10.08 -0.10
N GLU A 107 -6.85 11.18 -0.07
CA GLU A 107 -6.45 12.44 0.57
C GLU A 107 -6.25 12.28 2.08
N PHE A 108 -6.96 11.34 2.71
CA PHE A 108 -6.87 11.05 4.14
C PHE A 108 -5.86 9.96 4.50
N HIS A 109 -4.96 9.59 3.59
CA HIS A 109 -3.93 8.58 3.82
C HIS A 109 -3.10 8.80 5.10
N ARG A 110 -2.90 10.06 5.53
CA ARG A 110 -2.22 10.37 6.81
C ARG A 110 -2.87 9.70 8.02
N GLN A 111 -4.17 9.39 7.97
CA GLN A 111 -4.88 8.66 9.01
C GLN A 111 -4.43 7.20 9.14
N ALA A 112 -3.72 6.62 8.17
CA ALA A 112 -3.16 5.28 8.29
C ALA A 112 -1.95 5.19 9.24
N ALA A 113 -1.28 6.33 9.55
CA ALA A 113 0.02 6.37 10.22
C ALA A 113 1.08 5.45 9.58
N LEU A 114 1.03 5.31 8.26
CA LEU A 114 2.06 4.66 7.45
C LEU A 114 2.86 5.74 6.69
N PRO A 115 4.15 5.47 6.37
CA PRO A 115 4.98 6.35 5.56
C PRO A 115 4.31 6.77 4.25
N GLY A 116 4.03 8.07 4.10
CA GLY A 116 3.27 8.60 2.97
C GLY A 116 4.00 8.54 1.62
N ASP A 117 5.33 8.46 1.64
CA ASP A 117 6.19 8.26 0.46
C ASP A 117 5.97 6.88 -0.20
N LYS A 118 5.47 5.90 0.57
CA LYS A 118 5.13 4.55 0.09
C LYS A 118 3.67 4.40 -0.31
N PHE A 119 2.88 5.47 -0.24
CA PHE A 119 1.46 5.43 -0.57
C PHE A 119 1.23 5.42 -2.08
N VAL A 120 0.47 4.44 -2.56
CA VAL A 120 0.03 4.33 -3.94
C VAL A 120 -1.50 4.20 -3.96
N PRO A 121 -2.24 5.19 -4.47
CA PRO A 121 -3.69 5.09 -4.59
C PRO A 121 -4.11 3.87 -5.41
N TRP A 122 -5.16 3.16 -5.00
CA TRP A 122 -5.57 1.93 -5.67
C TRP A 122 -5.99 2.15 -7.13
N GLN A 123 -6.52 3.33 -7.46
CA GLN A 123 -6.88 3.71 -8.83
C GLN A 123 -5.64 3.67 -9.75
N LYS A 124 -4.49 4.12 -9.24
CA LYS A 124 -3.22 4.08 -9.96
C LYS A 124 -2.70 2.64 -10.10
N LEU A 125 -2.90 1.80 -9.08
CA LEU A 125 -2.56 0.38 -9.16
C LEU A 125 -3.40 -0.34 -10.24
N GLN A 126 -4.66 0.01 -10.42
CA GLN A 126 -5.50 -0.57 -11.47
C GLN A 126 -5.14 -0.13 -12.89
N MET A 127 -4.76 1.14 -13.06
CA MET A 127 -4.42 1.70 -14.37
C MET A 127 -2.99 1.37 -14.83
N GLY A 128 -2.08 1.05 -13.90
CA GLY A 128 -0.64 0.91 -14.17
C GLY A 128 -0.17 -0.46 -14.65
N GLY A 129 -1.06 -1.40 -14.96
CA GLY A 129 -0.67 -2.74 -15.45
C GLY A 129 0.03 -3.65 -14.43
N ILE A 130 0.31 -3.16 -13.21
CA ILE A 130 0.57 -4.01 -12.05
C ILE A 130 -0.77 -4.61 -11.65
N GLY A 131 -1.20 -5.62 -12.42
CA GLY A 131 -2.40 -6.39 -12.15
C GLY A 131 -2.25 -7.14 -10.84
N LEU A 132 -2.49 -6.45 -9.72
CA LEU A 132 -3.00 -7.07 -8.50
C LEU A 132 -4.42 -7.54 -8.83
N GLN A 133 -4.51 -8.60 -9.64
CA GLN A 133 -5.76 -9.18 -10.08
C GLN A 133 -6.55 -9.56 -8.83
N ARG A 134 -7.75 -8.98 -8.75
CA ARG A 134 -8.85 -9.30 -7.84
C ARG A 134 -9.08 -10.82 -7.85
N GLY A 135 -8.30 -11.57 -7.07
CA GLY A 135 -8.29 -13.05 -7.08
C GLY A 135 -6.97 -13.72 -6.69
N MET A 136 -5.80 -13.07 -6.81
CA MET A 136 -4.51 -13.70 -6.47
C MET A 136 -4.08 -13.57 -5.00
N LEU A 137 -4.94 -13.04 -4.11
CA LEU A 137 -4.67 -12.97 -2.66
C LEU A 137 -5.03 -14.27 -1.93
N THR A 138 -5.01 -15.41 -2.62
CA THR A 138 -5.03 -16.73 -2.00
C THR A 138 -4.02 -17.61 -2.72
N ASP A 139 -3.22 -18.30 -1.91
CA ASP A 139 -2.30 -19.38 -2.25
C ASP A 139 -0.84 -19.00 -2.59
N HIS A 140 0.01 -19.32 -1.62
CA HIS A 140 1.43 -19.57 -1.81
C HIS A 140 1.60 -20.90 -2.57
N ARG A 141 1.81 -20.85 -3.88
CA ARG A 141 2.55 -21.90 -4.58
C ARG A 141 3.67 -21.29 -5.39
N GLY A 142 4.88 -21.74 -5.08
CA GLY A 142 6.14 -21.19 -5.56
C GLY A 142 6.21 -21.11 -7.08
N ILE A 143 6.78 -20.01 -7.55
CA ILE A 143 7.28 -19.90 -8.90
C ILE A 143 8.68 -19.33 -8.81
N ASP A 144 9.60 -20.17 -9.30
CA ASP A 144 10.96 -19.94 -9.73
C ASP A 144 11.17 -18.52 -10.31
N LEU A 145 12.27 -17.87 -9.92
CA LEU A 145 12.68 -16.56 -10.42
C LEU A 145 13.40 -16.73 -11.77
N PRO A 146 12.84 -16.35 -12.93
CA PRO A 146 13.68 -16.09 -14.08
C PRO A 146 14.45 -14.80 -13.83
N SER A 147 15.76 -14.96 -13.73
CA SER A 147 16.73 -13.88 -13.53
C SER A 147 16.58 -12.78 -14.58
N LEU A 148 16.34 -11.55 -14.13
CA LEU A 148 16.55 -10.33 -14.91
C LEU A 148 18.05 -10.16 -15.20
N ARG A 149 18.52 -10.60 -16.37
CA ARG A 149 19.77 -10.11 -16.98
C ARG A 149 19.44 -8.92 -17.88
N GLY A 150 19.81 -7.73 -17.42
CA GLY A 150 19.85 -6.51 -18.24
C GLY A 150 21.06 -6.48 -19.17
N ASP A 151 20.78 -6.00 -20.38
CA ASP A 151 21.60 -5.27 -21.36
C ASP A 151 23.12 -5.45 -21.46
N LYS A 152 23.55 -5.69 -22.71
CA LYS A 152 24.60 -4.90 -23.40
C LYS A 152 24.49 -5.04 -24.92
N PRO A 153 24.45 -3.94 -25.70
CA PRO A 153 24.56 -3.96 -27.16
C PRO A 153 26.02 -3.73 -27.59
N ALA A 154 26.54 -4.55 -28.52
CA ALA A 154 27.81 -4.26 -29.20
C ALA A 154 27.87 -4.90 -30.60
N LYS A 155 27.79 -4.00 -31.60
CA LYS A 155 28.54 -3.89 -32.87
C LYS A 155 28.62 -5.03 -33.91
N ASP A 156 28.19 -4.63 -35.11
CA ASP A 156 28.78 -4.77 -36.46
C ASP A 156 29.04 -6.17 -37.05
N ASP A 157 28.26 -6.53 -38.09
CA ASP A 157 28.76 -6.59 -39.47
C ASP A 157 27.61 -6.66 -40.51
N LYS A 158 27.78 -5.89 -41.60
CA LYS A 158 26.92 -5.72 -42.80
C LYS A 158 27.17 -6.90 -43.81
N PRO A 159 26.57 -7.03 -45.04
CA PRO A 159 25.92 -6.02 -45.90
C PRO A 159 24.72 -6.46 -46.81
N VAL A 160 24.27 -5.48 -47.63
CA VAL A 160 23.60 -5.58 -48.97
C VAL A 160 22.04 -5.69 -48.97
N ASN A 161 21.20 -4.87 -49.64
CA ASN A 161 21.36 -3.83 -50.68
C ASN A 161 20.14 -2.90 -50.79
N GLY A 162 20.37 -1.67 -51.28
CA GLY A 162 19.49 -0.83 -52.13
C GLY A 162 18.22 -0.24 -51.49
N ALA A 163 17.92 1.06 -51.52
CA ALA A 163 18.39 2.17 -52.35
C ALA A 163 18.22 3.50 -51.57
N ALA A 164 19.04 4.49 -51.92
CA ALA A 164 19.03 5.85 -51.37
C ALA A 164 18.67 6.86 -52.50
N PRO A 165 18.67 8.20 -52.26
CA PRO A 165 17.48 9.07 -52.31
C PRO A 165 17.63 10.18 -53.37
N PRO A 166 16.90 11.31 -53.29
CA PRO A 166 17.51 12.52 -52.71
C PRO A 166 16.51 13.35 -51.86
N SER A 167 16.87 13.77 -50.65
CA SER A 167 17.56 15.04 -50.30
C SER A 167 16.76 16.33 -50.57
N ALA A 168 16.30 16.98 -49.50
CA ALA A 168 16.28 18.44 -49.37
C ALA A 168 16.27 18.83 -47.88
N THR A 169 17.25 19.66 -47.51
CA THR A 169 17.53 20.17 -46.16
C THR A 169 16.94 21.61 -46.02
N PRO A 170 17.29 22.40 -44.99
CA PRO A 170 16.45 22.83 -43.87
C PRO A 170 15.97 24.29 -43.96
N HIS A 171 15.03 24.71 -43.11
CA HIS A 171 15.00 26.11 -42.68
C HIS A 171 14.69 26.27 -41.19
N GLN A 172 15.56 27.05 -40.56
CA GLN A 172 15.52 27.57 -39.21
C GLN A 172 14.42 28.63 -39.03
N ALA A 173 14.34 29.10 -37.77
CA ALA A 173 13.99 30.47 -37.36
C ALA A 173 12.50 30.72 -37.13
N THR A 174 12.04 31.51 -36.15
CA THR A 174 12.56 32.06 -34.89
C THR A 174 11.38 32.85 -34.30
N LYS A 175 11.39 33.04 -32.96
CA LYS A 175 11.04 34.29 -32.27
C LYS A 175 9.60 34.88 -32.35
N THR A 176 9.04 34.99 -31.14
CA THR A 176 8.69 36.24 -30.42
C THR A 176 7.44 37.04 -30.82
N GLY A 177 6.69 37.44 -29.77
CA GLY A 177 5.70 38.53 -29.77
C GLY A 177 4.48 38.12 -28.96
N LYS A 178 4.35 38.33 -27.65
CA LYS A 178 4.41 39.56 -26.83
C LYS A 178 3.23 40.52 -27.09
N SER A 179 2.36 40.56 -26.07
CA SER A 179 1.49 41.66 -25.61
C SER A 179 0.40 42.17 -26.58
N ASP A 180 -0.65 42.90 -26.21
CA ASP A 180 -1.05 43.76 -25.08
C ASP A 180 -2.60 43.90 -25.21
N ASP A 181 -3.38 43.98 -24.13
CA ASP A 181 -3.98 45.22 -23.59
C ASP A 181 -5.05 45.93 -24.45
N LYS A 182 -6.04 46.52 -23.75
CA LYS A 182 -7.23 47.29 -24.16
C LYS A 182 -8.50 46.47 -24.38
N GLY A 183 -9.63 46.79 -23.76
CA GLY A 183 -10.02 47.89 -22.88
C GLY A 183 -11.51 47.77 -22.60
#